data_AF-B9WK77-F1
#
_entry.id   AF-B9WK77-F1
#
_cell.length_a   1.000
_cell.length_b   1.000
_cell.length_c   1.000
_cell.angle_alpha   90.00
_cell.angle_beta   90.00
_cell.angle_gamma   90.00
#
_symmetry.space_group_name_H-M   'P 1'
#
loop_
_entity.id
_entity.type
_entity.pdbx_description
1 polymer ?
#
loop_
_entity_poly.entity_id
_entity_poly.type
_entity_poly.pdbx_seq_one_letter_code
_entity_poly.pdbx_strand_id
1 'polypeptide(L)'
;MINFDEFPPKYDPSVRPPALTTGLIIFTFMLFVIKSLTSYTFESLILYPRAPLDLNLNSISLYSLFHVNFFHWICNIFTLATPLAVFETRNGTIHTGITLNLLTVIAALQYCIVGLIFYPNTGVIGLSGIAFSLMSYMAYHESKFKPIVHTFHISNSLEIKLYTLYVPFILAIVFMIVFPSSSLPGHLFGITTGYLLSYGYIDKLYPPSKVITTIENKLSSLINFLQLIVTFYKEEDSLVTRGSVGYKPLFDQDIEHGAANAPSHGSSTFVGETRVLGTRESTV
;
A
#
# COMPACT_ATOMS: atom_id res chain seq x y z
N MET A 1 -16.87 15.38 2.06
CA MET A 1 -17.31 15.48 0.65
C MET A 1 -16.06 15.81 -0.15
N ILE A 2 -15.72 15.08 -1.22
CA ILE A 2 -14.53 15.42 -2.03
C ILE A 2 -14.82 16.79 -2.66
N ASN A 3 -13.94 17.77 -2.45
CA ASN A 3 -14.06 19.06 -3.11
C ASN A 3 -13.71 18.86 -4.59
N PHE A 4 -14.73 18.75 -5.44
CA PHE A 4 -14.55 18.57 -6.88
C PHE A 4 -14.03 19.83 -7.58
N ASP A 5 -14.03 21.00 -6.92
CA ASP A 5 -13.47 22.23 -7.47
C ASP A 5 -11.93 22.19 -7.55
N GLU A 6 -11.30 21.28 -6.81
CA GLU A 6 -9.86 20.98 -6.89
C GLU A 6 -9.57 19.76 -7.77
N PHE A 7 -10.55 19.23 -8.51
CA PHE A 7 -10.39 18.07 -9.38
C PHE A 7 -10.59 18.42 -10.87
N PRO A 8 -9.64 18.06 -11.77
CA PRO A 8 -8.36 17.44 -11.44
C PRO A 8 -7.46 18.43 -10.69
N PRO A 9 -6.61 17.97 -9.75
CA PRO A 9 -5.62 18.83 -9.11
C PRO A 9 -4.84 19.56 -10.20
N LYS A 10 -4.67 20.88 -10.05
CA LYS A 10 -3.86 21.64 -11.00
C LYS A 10 -2.51 20.96 -11.10
N TYR A 11 -2.18 20.48 -12.29
CA TYR A 11 -0.89 19.86 -12.56
C TYR A 11 0.20 20.87 -12.24
N ASP A 12 0.92 20.64 -11.15
CA ASP A 12 2.10 21.40 -10.81
C ASP A 12 3.30 20.74 -11.50
N PRO A 13 3.86 21.34 -12.57
CA PRO A 13 5.00 20.77 -13.28
C PRO A 13 6.26 20.66 -12.41
N SER A 14 6.29 21.28 -11.23
CA SER A 14 7.39 21.15 -10.27
C SER A 14 7.31 19.87 -9.43
N VAL A 15 6.14 19.24 -9.33
CA VAL A 15 5.94 18.01 -8.54
C VAL A 15 6.30 16.80 -9.41
N ARG A 16 7.48 16.23 -9.13
CA ARG A 16 7.96 15.02 -9.81
C ARG A 16 7.49 13.76 -9.09
N PRO A 17 7.09 12.70 -9.83
CA PRO A 17 6.59 11.47 -9.22
C PRO A 17 7.70 10.74 -8.44
N PRO A 18 7.34 9.89 -7.46
CA PRO A 18 8.32 9.13 -6.70
C PRO A 18 9.16 8.18 -7.58
N ALA A 19 10.45 8.08 -7.28
CA ALA A 19 11.44 7.41 -8.12
C ALA A 19 11.21 5.91 -8.28
N LEU A 20 11.02 5.18 -7.18
CA LEU A 20 10.79 3.73 -7.24
C LEU A 20 9.42 3.41 -7.83
N THR A 21 8.39 4.20 -7.51
CA THR A 21 7.05 4.02 -8.08
C THR A 21 7.09 4.11 -9.59
N THR A 22 7.71 5.18 -10.11
CA THR A 22 7.87 5.40 -11.56
C THR A 22 8.77 4.32 -12.16
N GLY A 23 9.90 4.04 -11.52
CA GLY A 23 10.87 3.05 -11.97
C GLY A 23 10.29 1.64 -12.05
N LEU A 24 9.48 1.22 -11.08
CA LEU A 24 8.85 -0.09 -11.05
C LEU A 24 7.83 -0.24 -12.19
N ILE A 25 7.03 0.80 -12.46
CA ILE A 25 6.08 0.80 -13.58
C ILE A 25 6.82 0.62 -14.91
N ILE A 26 7.85 1.43 -15.14
CA ILE A 26 8.66 1.38 -16.36
C ILE A 26 9.35 0.01 -16.47
N PHE A 27 9.98 -0.45 -15.39
CA PHE A 27 10.74 -1.69 -15.37
C PHE A 27 9.86 -2.91 -15.66
N THR A 28 8.69 -3.00 -15.00
CA THR A 28 7.76 -4.12 -15.22
C THR A 28 7.12 -4.07 -16.60
N PHE A 29 6.91 -2.88 -17.17
CA PHE A 29 6.52 -2.72 -18.57
C PHE A 29 7.62 -3.24 -19.51
N MET A 30 8.88 -2.88 -19.28
CA MET A 30 10.01 -3.39 -20.07
C MET A 30 10.10 -4.91 -19.99
N LEU A 31 9.95 -5.51 -18.81
CA LEU A 31 9.92 -6.97 -18.67
C LEU A 31 8.76 -7.61 -19.44
N PHE A 32 7.58 -6.97 -19.44
CA PHE A 32 6.44 -7.41 -20.24
C PHE A 32 6.74 -7.36 -21.74
N VAL A 33 7.35 -6.28 -22.23
CA VAL A 33 7.74 -6.12 -23.64
C VAL A 33 8.78 -7.17 -24.03
N ILE A 34 9.82 -7.36 -23.22
CA ILE A 34 10.84 -8.39 -23.45
C ILE A 34 10.17 -9.77 -23.53
N LYS A 35 9.33 -10.14 -22.55
CA LYS A 35 8.58 -11.40 -22.56
C LYS A 35 7.71 -11.57 -23.80
N SER A 36 7.13 -10.49 -24.33
CA SER A 36 6.26 -10.55 -25.50
C SER A 36 7.04 -10.68 -26.81
N LEU A 37 8.26 -10.13 -26.87
CA LEU A 37 9.13 -10.18 -28.04
C LEU A 37 10.02 -11.43 -28.08
N THR A 38 10.31 -12.02 -26.92
CA THR A 38 11.12 -13.24 -26.82
C THR A 38 10.23 -14.46 -26.63
N SER A 39 10.54 -15.58 -27.30
CA SER A 39 9.91 -16.88 -27.03
C SER A 39 10.39 -17.53 -25.71
N TYR A 40 11.11 -16.78 -24.85
CA TYR A 40 11.69 -17.30 -23.63
C TYR A 40 10.63 -17.47 -22.54
N THR A 41 10.52 -18.68 -22.00
CA THR A 41 9.64 -19.00 -20.89
C THR A 41 10.36 -18.76 -19.57
N PHE A 42 9.87 -17.81 -18.79
CA PHE A 42 10.43 -17.45 -17.48
C PHE A 42 9.96 -18.42 -16.37
N GLU A 43 10.11 -19.72 -16.57
CA GLU A 43 9.65 -20.76 -15.62
C GLU A 43 10.28 -20.57 -14.23
N SER A 44 11.55 -20.16 -14.18
CA SER A 44 12.25 -19.88 -12.92
C SER A 44 11.70 -18.66 -12.17
N LEU A 45 10.81 -17.87 -12.78
CA LEU A 45 10.23 -16.65 -12.22
C LEU A 45 8.74 -16.82 -11.89
N ILE A 46 8.15 -18.00 -12.18
CA ILE A 46 6.80 -18.34 -11.76
C ILE A 46 6.86 -18.96 -10.37
N LEU A 47 6.04 -18.47 -9.44
CA LEU A 47 5.98 -19.01 -8.09
C LEU A 47 5.05 -20.23 -8.06
N TYR A 48 5.65 -21.41 -8.01
CA TYR A 48 4.96 -22.66 -7.68
C TYR A 48 5.13 -23.01 -6.20
N PRO A 49 4.18 -23.74 -5.57
CA PRO A 49 4.27 -24.08 -4.15
C PRO A 49 5.53 -24.84 -3.72
N ARG A 50 6.15 -25.59 -4.64
CA ARG A 50 7.40 -26.32 -4.36
C ARG A 50 8.66 -25.44 -4.40
N ALA A 51 8.58 -24.17 -4.81
CA ALA A 51 9.75 -23.31 -4.99
C ALA A 51 10.72 -23.27 -3.79
N PRO A 52 10.27 -23.25 -2.52
CA PRO A 52 11.19 -23.33 -1.38
C PRO A 52 11.92 -24.67 -1.25
N LEU A 53 11.27 -25.78 -1.60
CA LEU A 53 11.87 -27.12 -1.58
C LEU A 53 12.87 -27.32 -2.71
N ASP A 54 12.57 -26.73 -3.86
CA ASP A 54 13.41 -26.80 -5.06
C ASP A 54 14.51 -25.71 -5.04
N LEU A 55 14.62 -24.92 -3.96
CA LEU A 55 15.55 -23.80 -3.79
C LEU A 55 15.50 -22.78 -4.93
N ASN A 56 14.32 -22.59 -5.53
CA ASN A 56 14.12 -21.57 -6.56
C ASN A 56 13.93 -20.19 -5.91
N LEU A 57 15.04 -19.59 -5.46
CA LEU A 57 15.05 -18.29 -4.82
C LEU A 57 14.61 -17.15 -5.75
N ASN A 58 14.80 -17.33 -7.07
CA ASN A 58 14.38 -16.35 -8.07
C ASN A 58 12.86 -16.21 -8.09
N SER A 59 12.10 -17.31 -8.12
CA SER A 59 10.64 -17.21 -8.10
C SER A 59 10.13 -16.66 -6.76
N ILE A 60 10.72 -17.04 -5.63
CA ILE A 60 10.32 -16.53 -4.31
C ILE A 60 10.48 -15.00 -4.22
N SER A 61 11.51 -14.43 -4.86
CA SER A 61 11.87 -13.02 -4.74
C SER A 61 11.34 -12.15 -5.90
N LEU A 62 11.15 -12.71 -7.09
CA LEU A 62 10.93 -11.95 -8.33
C LEU A 62 9.59 -12.25 -9.02
N TYR A 63 8.80 -13.24 -8.57
CA TYR A 63 7.53 -13.59 -9.25
C TYR A 63 6.57 -12.41 -9.37
N SER A 64 6.65 -11.45 -8.43
CA SER A 64 5.81 -10.27 -8.44
C SER A 64 6.10 -9.33 -9.61
N LEU A 65 7.28 -9.40 -10.22
CA LEU A 65 7.70 -8.47 -11.28
C LEU A 65 7.18 -8.85 -12.67
N PHE A 66 6.78 -10.11 -12.86
CA PHE A 66 6.33 -10.64 -14.15
C PHE A 66 4.81 -10.70 -14.23
N HIS A 67 4.28 -10.55 -15.45
CA HIS A 67 2.83 -10.53 -15.68
C HIS A 67 2.45 -11.45 -16.82
N VAL A 68 1.29 -12.09 -16.70
CA VAL A 68 0.79 -13.03 -17.71
C VAL A 68 0.53 -12.35 -19.05
N ASN A 69 -0.13 -11.18 -19.03
CA ASN A 69 -0.50 -10.39 -20.19
C ASN A 69 -0.57 -8.89 -19.86
N PHE A 70 -0.77 -8.06 -20.89
CA PHE A 70 -0.80 -6.60 -20.78
C PHE A 70 -1.93 -6.09 -19.88
N PHE A 71 -3.12 -6.67 -20.00
CA PHE A 71 -4.28 -6.27 -19.22
C PHE A 71 -4.06 -6.53 -17.71
N HIS A 72 -3.50 -7.69 -17.38
CA HIS A 72 -3.09 -8.02 -16.01
C HIS A 72 -2.06 -7.01 -15.49
N TRP A 73 -1.06 -6.63 -16.29
CA TRP A 73 -0.10 -5.60 -15.91
C TRP A 73 -0.77 -4.24 -15.64
N ILE A 74 -1.66 -3.77 -16.53
CA ILE A 74 -2.41 -2.52 -16.34
C ILE A 74 -3.19 -2.52 -15.02
N CYS A 75 -3.98 -3.56 -14.75
CA CYS A 75 -4.78 -3.64 -13.53
C CYS A 75 -3.90 -3.61 -12.27
N ASN A 76 -2.76 -4.30 -12.33
CA ASN A 76 -1.76 -4.28 -11.25
C ASN A 76 -1.19 -2.89 -11.01
N ILE A 77 -0.79 -2.17 -12.08
CA ILE A 77 -0.27 -0.82 -11.96
C ILE A 77 -1.32 0.14 -11.42
N PHE A 78 -2.56 0.11 -11.92
CA PHE A 78 -3.62 0.98 -11.39
C PHE A 78 -3.92 0.73 -9.92
N THR A 79 -3.84 -0.52 -9.47
CA THR A 79 -4.07 -0.85 -8.06
C THR A 79 -2.88 -0.47 -7.17
N LEU A 80 -1.64 -0.57 -7.69
CA LEU A 80 -0.43 -0.38 -6.90
C LEU A 80 0.09 1.06 -6.90
N ALA A 81 -0.07 1.82 -7.98
CA ALA A 81 0.66 3.08 -8.19
C ALA A 81 0.44 4.09 -7.05
N THR A 82 -0.81 4.34 -6.66
CA THR A 82 -1.11 5.29 -5.59
C THR A 82 -0.65 4.79 -4.22
N PRO A 83 -0.97 3.55 -3.78
CA PRO A 83 -0.42 3.03 -2.52
C PRO A 83 1.10 3.03 -2.47
N LEU A 84 1.76 2.70 -3.58
CA LEU A 84 3.22 2.68 -3.64
C LEU A 84 3.81 4.09 -3.54
N ALA A 85 3.26 5.07 -4.28
CA ALA A 85 3.70 6.46 -4.22
C ALA A 85 3.62 7.01 -2.80
N VAL A 86 2.47 6.82 -2.14
CA VAL A 86 2.25 7.29 -0.76
C VAL A 86 3.20 6.59 0.21
N PHE A 87 3.41 5.29 0.07
CA PHE A 87 4.35 4.56 0.92
C PHE A 87 5.79 5.05 0.71
N GLU A 88 6.19 5.27 -0.54
CA GLU A 88 7.52 5.75 -0.90
C GLU A 88 7.81 7.15 -0.35
N THR A 89 6.88 8.08 -0.51
CA THR A 89 7.01 9.45 0.02
C THR A 89 7.18 9.48 1.53
N ARG A 90 6.57 8.52 2.25
CA ARG A 90 6.62 8.48 3.73
C ARG A 90 7.84 7.74 4.27
N ASN A 91 8.29 6.73 3.54
CA ASN A 91 9.27 5.79 4.07
C ASN A 91 10.62 5.83 3.36
N GLY A 92 10.76 6.54 2.24
CA GLY A 92 12.02 6.62 1.50
C GLY A 92 12.10 5.60 0.37
N THR A 93 12.82 5.97 -0.70
CA THR A 93 12.88 5.21 -1.96
C THR A 93 13.56 3.86 -1.78
N ILE A 94 14.75 3.79 -1.18
CA ILE A 94 15.48 2.52 -0.99
C ILE A 94 14.78 1.63 0.04
N HIS A 95 14.31 2.22 1.15
CA HIS A 95 13.54 1.50 2.15
C HIS A 95 12.28 0.85 1.54
N THR A 96 11.59 1.57 0.66
CA THR A 96 10.43 1.02 -0.04
C THR A 96 10.84 -0.14 -0.93
N GLY A 97 11.95 -0.06 -1.66
CA GLY A 97 12.44 -1.17 -2.49
C GLY A 97 12.70 -2.44 -1.67
N ILE A 98 13.32 -2.29 -0.49
CA ILE A 98 13.51 -3.39 0.48
C ILE A 98 12.16 -3.92 0.96
N THR A 99 11.23 -3.01 1.31
CA THR A 99 9.88 -3.37 1.76
C THR A 99 9.16 -4.22 0.71
N LEU A 100 9.15 -3.79 -0.55
CA LEU A 100 8.47 -4.54 -1.62
C LEU A 100 9.03 -5.96 -1.75
N ASN A 101 10.35 -6.13 -1.65
CA ASN A 101 10.94 -7.46 -1.69
C ASN A 101 10.57 -8.31 -0.47
N LEU A 102 10.61 -7.75 0.74
CA LEU A 102 10.17 -8.44 1.95
C LEU A 102 8.69 -8.86 1.87
N LEU A 103 7.82 -7.97 1.38
CA LEU A 103 6.40 -8.26 1.16
C LEU A 103 6.22 -9.41 0.16
N THR A 104 6.95 -9.39 -0.96
CA THR A 104 6.94 -10.47 -1.96
C THR A 104 7.38 -11.80 -1.36
N VAL A 105 8.51 -11.84 -0.65
CA VAL A 105 9.05 -13.08 -0.07
C VAL A 105 8.12 -13.65 1.01
N ILE A 106 7.61 -12.81 1.92
CA ILE A 106 6.74 -13.27 3.00
C ILE A 106 5.40 -13.77 2.45
N ALA A 107 4.83 -13.10 1.45
CA ALA A 107 3.62 -13.58 0.76
C ALA A 107 3.88 -14.87 -0.01
N ALA A 108 5.04 -14.99 -0.68
CA ALA A 108 5.43 -16.21 -1.40
C ALA A 108 5.53 -17.42 -0.48
N LEU A 109 6.18 -17.28 0.67
CA LEU A 109 6.33 -18.38 1.62
C LEU A 109 4.98 -18.86 2.16
N GLN A 110 4.07 -17.93 2.51
CA GLN A 110 2.71 -18.30 2.91
C GLN A 110 1.95 -19.00 1.77
N TYR A 111 2.04 -18.48 0.55
CA TYR A 111 1.44 -19.10 -0.64
C TYR A 111 1.95 -20.52 -0.86
N CYS A 112 3.26 -20.74 -0.74
CA CYS A 112 3.89 -22.03 -0.92
C CYS A 112 3.47 -23.03 0.17
N ILE A 113 3.54 -22.65 1.44
CA ILE A 113 3.19 -23.54 2.57
C ILE A 113 1.76 -24.08 2.42
N VAL A 114 0.79 -23.20 2.12
CA VAL A 114 -0.60 -23.61 1.92
C VAL A 114 -0.75 -24.35 0.58
N GLY A 115 -0.06 -23.89 -0.46
CA GLY A 115 -0.14 -24.46 -1.80
C GLY A 115 0.38 -25.88 -1.93
N LEU A 116 1.32 -26.30 -1.08
CA LEU A 116 1.83 -27.67 -1.05
C LEU A 116 0.71 -28.70 -0.85
N ILE A 117 -0.37 -28.31 -0.17
CA ILE A 117 -1.51 -29.18 0.15
C ILE A 117 -2.68 -28.91 -0.81
N PHE A 118 -3.05 -27.64 -1.01
CA PHE A 118 -4.31 -27.30 -1.66
C PHE A 118 -4.23 -27.07 -3.17
N TYR A 119 -3.08 -26.63 -3.70
CA TYR A 119 -2.93 -26.25 -5.10
C TYR A 119 -1.48 -26.46 -5.62
N PRO A 120 -0.90 -27.68 -5.50
CA PRO A 120 0.53 -27.92 -5.66
C PRO A 120 1.09 -27.61 -7.05
N ASN A 121 0.23 -27.52 -8.07
CA ASN A 121 0.59 -27.30 -9.47
C ASN A 121 0.17 -25.91 -9.99
N THR A 122 -0.28 -25.00 -9.11
CA THR A 122 -0.75 -23.68 -9.51
C THR A 122 0.34 -22.63 -9.34
N GLY A 123 0.84 -22.11 -10.46
CA GLY A 123 1.81 -21.02 -10.49
C GLY A 123 1.15 -19.65 -10.41
N VAL A 124 1.82 -18.70 -9.74
CA VAL A 124 1.39 -17.29 -9.68
C VAL A 124 2.52 -16.34 -10.06
N ILE A 125 2.14 -15.22 -10.69
CA ILE A 125 3.02 -14.08 -11.02
C ILE A 125 2.21 -12.78 -10.93
N GLY A 126 2.89 -11.66 -10.64
CA GLY A 126 2.33 -10.31 -10.71
C GLY A 126 2.34 -9.52 -9.41
N LEU A 127 2.15 -8.21 -9.55
CA LEU A 127 2.29 -7.25 -8.46
C LEU A 127 1.10 -7.23 -7.48
N SER A 128 0.02 -7.98 -7.72
CA SER A 128 -1.22 -7.81 -6.97
C SER A 128 -1.05 -8.18 -5.50
N GLY A 129 -0.22 -9.15 -5.17
CA GLY A 129 0.14 -9.48 -3.78
C GLY A 129 0.75 -8.28 -3.04
N ILE A 130 1.63 -7.51 -3.70
CA ILE A 130 2.20 -6.27 -3.17
C ILE A 130 1.12 -5.19 -3.06
N ALA A 131 0.27 -5.05 -4.08
CA ALA A 131 -0.81 -4.06 -4.09
C ALA A 131 -1.77 -4.28 -2.90
N PHE A 132 -2.19 -5.52 -2.67
CA PHE A 132 -3.00 -5.89 -1.51
C PHE A 132 -2.25 -5.74 -0.17
N SER A 133 -0.94 -5.96 -0.15
CA SER A 133 -0.12 -5.71 1.05
C SER A 133 -0.12 -4.24 1.43
N LEU A 134 0.21 -3.33 0.49
CA LEU A 134 0.23 -1.89 0.77
C LEU A 134 -1.16 -1.34 1.05
N MET A 135 -2.19 -1.84 0.37
CA MET A 135 -3.58 -1.49 0.64
C MET A 135 -4.00 -1.89 2.06
N SER A 136 -3.60 -3.07 2.53
CA SER A 136 -3.91 -3.54 3.89
C SER A 136 -3.13 -2.78 4.94
N TYR A 137 -1.87 -2.45 4.65
CA TYR A 137 -1.07 -1.56 5.48
C TYR A 137 -1.78 -0.21 5.67
N MET A 138 -2.23 0.40 4.58
CA MET A 138 -2.96 1.67 4.64
C MET A 138 -4.30 1.54 5.34
N ALA A 139 -5.07 0.49 5.04
CA ALA A 139 -6.37 0.25 5.67
C ALA A 139 -6.25 0.11 7.20
N TYR A 140 -5.21 -0.59 7.68
CA TYR A 140 -4.95 -0.70 9.12
C TYR A 140 -4.71 0.67 9.76
N HIS A 141 -3.79 1.46 9.20
CA HIS A 141 -3.47 2.76 9.78
C HIS A 141 -4.63 3.74 9.66
N GLU A 142 -5.31 3.78 8.52
CA GLU A 142 -6.49 4.63 8.29
C GLU A 142 -7.65 4.23 9.21
N SER A 143 -7.81 2.95 9.54
CA SER A 143 -8.88 2.49 10.45
C SER A 143 -8.79 3.09 11.86
N LYS A 144 -7.62 3.59 12.26
CA LYS A 144 -7.42 4.28 13.55
C LYS A 144 -8.01 5.70 13.55
N PHE A 145 -8.18 6.30 12.38
CA PHE A 145 -8.71 7.66 12.20
C PHE A 145 -10.14 7.63 11.66
N LYS A 146 -10.38 6.77 10.67
CA LYS A 146 -11.69 6.53 10.07
C LYS A 146 -12.01 5.03 10.10
N PRO A 147 -12.57 4.50 11.21
CA PRO A 147 -12.88 3.08 11.35
C PRO A 147 -13.93 2.57 10.36
N ILE A 148 -14.90 3.42 10.00
CA ILE A 148 -16.00 3.11 9.09
C ILE A 148 -15.84 3.95 7.82
N VAL A 149 -15.61 3.29 6.68
CA VAL A 149 -15.47 4.01 5.40
C VAL A 149 -16.83 4.41 4.84
N HIS A 150 -17.85 3.58 5.05
CA HIS A 150 -19.22 3.80 4.57
C HIS A 150 -20.25 3.05 5.42
N THR A 151 -21.47 3.60 5.51
CA THR A 151 -22.62 2.93 6.13
C THR A 151 -23.72 2.82 5.08
N PHE A 152 -24.13 1.60 4.76
CA PHE A 152 -25.25 1.34 3.88
C PHE A 152 -26.55 1.30 4.69
N HIS A 153 -27.51 2.14 4.34
CA HIS A 153 -28.85 2.14 4.91
C HIS A 153 -29.78 1.36 3.98
N ILE A 154 -30.11 0.12 4.35
CA ILE A 154 -30.95 -0.79 3.52
C ILE A 154 -32.44 -0.57 3.83
N SER A 155 -32.77 -0.28 5.09
CA SER A 155 -34.11 0.10 5.54
C SER A 155 -34.02 0.96 6.80
N ASN A 156 -35.15 1.48 7.28
CA ASN A 156 -35.21 2.31 8.49
C ASN A 156 -34.64 1.62 9.76
N SER A 157 -34.44 0.31 9.76
CA SER A 157 -33.92 -0.46 10.90
C SER A 157 -32.63 -1.24 10.61
N LEU A 158 -32.15 -1.28 9.36
CA LEU A 158 -30.96 -2.06 8.98
C LEU A 158 -29.87 -1.19 8.39
N GLU A 159 -28.78 -1.09 9.16
CA GLU A 159 -27.53 -0.44 8.76
C GLU A 159 -26.41 -1.47 8.65
N ILE A 160 -25.72 -1.48 7.50
CA ILE A 160 -24.51 -2.29 7.31
C ILE A 160 -23.30 -1.35 7.28
N LYS A 161 -22.41 -1.49 8.26
CA LYS A 161 -21.18 -0.71 8.37
C LYS A 161 -20.05 -1.40 7.63
N LEU A 162 -19.47 -0.70 6.67
CA LEU A 162 -18.26 -1.10 5.98
C LEU A 162 -17.05 -0.57 6.75
N TYR A 163 -16.36 -1.46 7.47
CA TYR A 163 -15.17 -1.09 8.22
C TYR A 163 -13.96 -0.98 7.29
N THR A 164 -13.15 0.08 7.48
CA THR A 164 -11.95 0.37 6.68
C THR A 164 -10.98 -0.81 6.68
N LEU A 165 -10.83 -1.49 7.82
CA LEU A 165 -10.00 -2.69 7.97
C LEU A 165 -10.41 -3.83 7.02
N TYR A 166 -11.68 -3.96 6.64
CA TYR A 166 -12.14 -5.06 5.78
C TYR A 166 -12.15 -4.72 4.30
N VAL A 167 -11.84 -3.48 3.93
CA VAL A 167 -11.81 -3.03 2.52
C VAL A 167 -10.89 -3.89 1.64
N PRO A 168 -9.65 -4.25 2.05
CA PRO A 168 -8.78 -5.09 1.21
C PRO A 168 -9.38 -6.47 0.91
N PHE A 169 -10.05 -7.09 1.89
CA PHE A 169 -10.68 -8.40 1.71
C PHE A 169 -11.86 -8.35 0.75
N ILE A 170 -12.69 -7.31 0.87
CA ILE A 170 -13.83 -7.10 -0.03
C ILE A 170 -13.34 -6.88 -1.45
N LEU A 171 -12.28 -6.07 -1.63
CA LEU A 171 -11.66 -5.88 -2.94
C LEU A 171 -11.06 -7.19 -3.49
N ALA A 172 -10.44 -8.02 -2.66
CA ALA A 172 -9.95 -9.33 -3.11
C ALA A 172 -11.08 -10.25 -3.61
N ILE A 173 -12.24 -10.23 -2.94
CA ILE A 173 -13.44 -10.98 -3.37
C ILE A 173 -14.00 -10.40 -4.68
N VAL A 174 -14.10 -9.08 -4.79
CA VAL A 174 -14.56 -8.42 -6.03
C VAL A 174 -13.62 -8.78 -7.19
N PHE A 175 -12.31 -8.72 -6.98
CA PHE A 175 -11.33 -9.11 -8.00
C PHE A 175 -11.43 -10.59 -8.37
N MET A 176 -11.70 -11.49 -7.43
CA MET A 176 -11.93 -12.90 -7.74
C MET A 176 -13.16 -13.10 -8.65
N ILE A 177 -14.25 -12.35 -8.41
CA ILE A 177 -15.47 -12.45 -9.21
C ILE A 177 -15.26 -11.85 -10.61
N VAL A 178 -14.63 -10.67 -10.69
CA VAL A 178 -14.42 -9.94 -11.95
C VAL A 178 -13.29 -10.56 -12.78
N PHE A 179 -12.28 -11.14 -12.13
CA PHE A 179 -11.09 -11.74 -12.75
C PHE A 179 -10.89 -13.18 -12.24
N PRO A 180 -11.63 -14.17 -12.75
CA PRO A 180 -11.62 -15.54 -12.24
C PRO A 180 -10.26 -16.24 -12.29
N SER A 181 -9.36 -15.79 -13.19
CA SER A 181 -7.99 -16.29 -13.28
C SER A 181 -7.04 -15.70 -12.22
N SER A 182 -7.55 -14.85 -11.33
CA SER A 182 -6.78 -14.23 -10.24
C SER A 182 -6.63 -15.17 -9.05
N SER A 183 -5.44 -15.18 -8.43
CA SER A 183 -5.16 -16.04 -7.28
C SER A 183 -5.71 -15.43 -6.00
N LEU A 184 -6.91 -15.85 -5.59
CA LEU A 184 -7.45 -15.47 -4.27
C LEU A 184 -6.47 -15.80 -3.13
N PRO A 185 -5.83 -16.99 -3.06
CA PRO A 185 -4.82 -17.25 -2.04
C PRO A 185 -3.67 -16.24 -2.09
N GLY A 186 -3.16 -15.91 -3.28
CA GLY A 186 -2.13 -14.90 -3.45
C GLY A 186 -2.54 -13.52 -2.91
N HIS A 187 -3.78 -13.10 -3.14
CA HIS A 187 -4.31 -11.86 -2.59
C HIS A 187 -4.46 -11.90 -1.07
N LEU A 188 -4.97 -12.99 -0.51
CA LEU A 188 -5.13 -13.15 0.94
C LEU A 188 -3.78 -13.15 1.67
N PHE A 189 -2.73 -13.73 1.09
CA PHE A 189 -1.39 -13.66 1.65
C PHE A 189 -0.75 -12.29 1.47
N GLY A 190 -1.06 -11.57 0.39
CA GLY A 190 -0.75 -10.14 0.28
C GLY A 190 -1.38 -9.35 1.42
N ILE A 191 -2.68 -9.51 1.65
CA ILE A 191 -3.42 -8.85 2.73
C ILE A 191 -2.80 -9.15 4.09
N THR A 192 -2.57 -10.43 4.38
CA THR A 192 -1.97 -10.89 5.63
C THR A 192 -0.59 -10.27 5.84
N THR A 193 0.24 -10.24 4.80
CA THR A 193 1.59 -9.64 4.85
C THR A 193 1.54 -8.13 5.10
N GLY A 194 0.58 -7.43 4.48
CA GLY A 194 0.33 -6.02 4.76
C GLY A 194 -0.01 -5.74 6.23
N TYR A 195 -0.81 -6.62 6.86
CA TYR A 195 -1.07 -6.51 8.29
C TYR A 195 0.16 -6.80 9.15
N LEU A 196 0.95 -7.82 8.81
CA LEU A 196 2.21 -8.10 9.50
C LEU A 196 3.14 -6.88 9.46
N LEU A 197 3.21 -6.17 8.32
CA LEU A 197 3.94 -4.92 8.20
C LEU A 197 3.39 -3.86 9.16
N SER A 198 2.07 -3.67 9.18
CA SER A 198 1.42 -2.68 10.04
C SER A 198 1.57 -2.92 11.55
N TYR A 199 1.70 -4.18 11.96
CA TYR A 199 1.95 -4.55 13.36
C TYR A 199 3.43 -4.45 13.76
N GLY A 200 4.33 -4.12 12.82
CA GLY A 200 5.78 -4.07 13.06
C GLY A 200 6.43 -5.45 13.17
N TYR A 201 5.75 -6.52 12.76
CA TYR A 201 6.29 -7.89 12.85
C TYR A 201 7.39 -8.16 11.83
N ILE A 202 7.50 -7.32 10.80
CA ILE A 202 8.51 -7.40 9.74
C ILE A 202 9.75 -6.55 10.09
N ASP A 203 9.67 -5.65 11.07
CA ASP A 203 10.69 -4.63 11.36
C ASP A 203 12.10 -5.21 11.59
N LYS A 204 12.18 -6.40 12.18
CA LYS A 204 13.44 -7.11 12.45
C LYS A 204 14.18 -7.57 11.19
N LEU A 205 13.50 -7.64 10.05
CA LEU A 205 14.07 -8.08 8.77
C LEU A 205 14.70 -6.92 7.98
N TYR A 206 14.44 -5.67 8.38
CA TYR A 206 15.04 -4.53 7.69
C TYR A 206 16.53 -4.39 8.04
N PRO A 207 17.36 -4.02 7.06
CA PRO A 207 18.74 -3.68 7.33
C PRO A 207 18.80 -2.36 8.14
N PRO A 208 19.85 -2.15 8.95
CA PRO A 208 20.05 -0.89 9.66
C PRO A 208 20.08 0.30 8.70
N SER A 209 19.55 1.47 9.12
CA SER A 209 19.53 2.68 8.28
C SER A 209 20.89 3.10 7.75
N LYS A 210 21.98 2.81 8.47
CA LYS A 210 23.35 3.04 7.99
C LYS A 210 23.67 2.28 6.69
N VAL A 211 23.12 1.08 6.52
CA VAL A 211 23.28 0.29 5.29
C VAL A 211 22.52 0.96 4.16
N ILE A 212 21.29 1.41 4.43
CA ILE A 212 20.44 2.11 3.45
C ILE A 212 21.13 3.40 2.99
N THR A 213 21.61 4.25 3.90
CA THR A 213 22.32 5.50 3.53
C THR A 213 23.64 5.21 2.81
N THR A 214 24.33 4.10 3.12
CA THR A 214 25.51 3.68 2.35
C THR A 214 25.16 3.31 0.91
N ILE A 215 24.03 2.64 0.68
CA ILE A 215 23.52 2.32 -0.66
C ILE A 215 23.20 3.63 -1.40
N GLU A 216 22.50 4.56 -0.77
CA GLU A 216 22.19 5.87 -1.35
C GLU A 216 23.45 6.63 -1.75
N ASN A 217 24.46 6.68 -0.88
CA ASN A 217 25.73 7.35 -1.17
C ASN A 217 26.46 6.72 -2.36
N LYS A 218 26.44 5.39 -2.48
CA LYS A 218 27.01 4.69 -3.65
C LYS A 218 26.25 4.97 -4.94
N LEU A 219 24.94 5.20 -4.86
CA LEU A 219 24.07 5.51 -5.98
C LEU A 219 23.90 7.01 -6.23
N SER A 220 24.58 7.87 -5.46
CA SER A 220 24.41 9.33 -5.49
C SER A 220 24.50 9.94 -6.88
N SER A 221 25.44 9.49 -7.71
CA SER A 221 25.57 9.95 -9.10
C SER A 221 24.32 9.63 -9.94
N LEU A 222 23.76 8.42 -9.79
CA LEU A 222 22.55 8.01 -10.50
C LEU A 222 21.33 8.77 -9.95
N ILE A 223 21.24 8.92 -8.64
CA ILE A 223 20.15 9.66 -7.97
C ILE A 223 20.13 11.10 -8.47
N ASN A 224 21.27 11.80 -8.50
CA ASN A 224 21.37 13.17 -8.97
C ASN A 224 20.96 13.31 -10.45
N PHE A 225 21.28 12.32 -11.28
CA PHE A 225 20.83 12.29 -12.67
C PHE A 225 19.31 12.09 -12.79
N LEU A 226 18.75 11.16 -12.02
CA LEU A 226 17.32 10.84 -12.04
C LEU A 226 16.44 11.93 -11.41
N GLN A 227 17.00 12.76 -10.53
CA GLN A 227 16.28 13.87 -9.90
C GLN A 227 15.66 14.84 -10.90
N LEU A 228 16.14 14.88 -12.15
CA LEU A 228 15.56 15.68 -13.22
C LEU A 228 14.12 15.25 -13.60
N ILE A 229 13.78 13.98 -13.40
CA ILE A 229 12.51 13.38 -13.84
C ILE A 229 11.66 12.85 -12.68
N VAL A 230 12.28 12.45 -11.57
CA VAL A 230 11.61 11.82 -10.43
C VAL A 230 12.08 12.43 -9.10
N THR A 231 11.24 12.34 -8.08
CA THR A 231 11.62 12.67 -6.70
C THR A 231 12.18 11.43 -6.01
N PHE A 232 13.43 11.51 -5.58
CA PHE A 232 14.05 10.47 -4.76
C PHE A 232 13.93 10.86 -3.28
N TYR A 233 13.28 10.02 -2.48
CA TYR A 233 13.11 10.24 -1.04
C TYR A 233 14.23 9.55 -0.28
N LYS A 234 15.11 10.32 0.35
CA LYS A 234 16.25 9.79 1.09
C LYS A 234 15.83 9.20 2.44
N GLU A 235 16.61 8.22 2.90
CA GLU A 235 16.42 7.59 4.20
C GLU A 235 16.57 8.58 5.37
N GLU A 236 17.51 9.54 5.27
CA GLU A 236 17.75 10.54 6.33
C GLU A 236 16.50 11.39 6.65
N ASP A 237 15.82 11.87 5.61
CA ASP A 237 14.60 12.68 5.74
C ASP A 237 13.40 11.81 6.16
N SER A 238 13.38 10.57 5.67
CA SER A 238 12.28 9.63 5.91
C SER A 238 12.28 9.10 7.34
N LEU A 239 13.44 9.01 8.01
CA LEU A 239 13.53 8.63 9.42
C LEU A 239 12.79 9.60 10.33
N VAL A 240 12.86 10.90 10.05
CA VAL A 240 12.12 11.92 10.79
C VAL A 240 10.62 11.68 10.60
N THR A 241 10.17 11.42 9.37
CA THR A 241 8.77 11.13 9.09
C THR A 241 8.30 9.86 9.80
N ARG A 242 9.05 8.75 9.71
CA ARG A 242 8.68 7.47 10.36
C ARG A 242 8.73 7.53 11.89
N GLY A 243 9.66 8.29 12.47
CA GLY A 243 9.91 8.33 13.92
C GLY A 243 9.20 9.45 14.67
N SER A 244 8.87 10.57 14.00
CA SER A 244 8.43 11.82 14.66
C SER A 244 7.00 12.23 14.29
N VAL A 245 6.54 11.83 13.10
CA VAL A 245 5.22 12.23 12.57
C VAL A 245 4.43 10.93 12.40
N GLY A 246 3.47 10.68 13.29
CA GLY A 246 2.58 9.52 13.17
C GLY A 246 1.91 9.46 11.78
N TYR A 247 1.32 8.31 11.43
CA TYR A 247 0.65 8.12 10.14
C TYR A 247 -0.26 9.31 9.77
N LYS A 248 -0.02 9.93 8.61
CA LYS A 248 -0.90 10.96 8.06
C LYS A 248 -2.12 10.31 7.40
N PRO A 249 -3.36 10.62 7.83
CA PRO A 249 -4.57 10.09 7.22
C PRO A 249 -4.64 10.38 5.72
N LEU A 250 -5.18 9.44 4.95
CA LEU A 250 -5.42 9.62 3.52
C LEU A 250 -6.64 10.52 3.27
N PHE A 251 -7.62 10.47 4.17
CA PHE A 251 -8.88 11.19 4.05
C PHE A 251 -8.95 12.38 5.01
N ASP A 252 -7.82 13.04 5.26
CA ASP A 252 -7.76 14.20 6.12
C ASP A 252 -8.71 15.28 5.57
N GLN A 253 -9.75 15.57 6.34
CA GLN A 253 -10.52 16.79 6.17
C GLN A 253 -9.88 17.78 7.11
N ASP A 254 -9.10 18.73 6.59
CA ASP A 254 -8.62 19.85 7.37
C ASP A 254 -9.83 20.58 7.98
N ILE A 255 -10.17 20.25 9.22
CA ILE A 255 -11.30 20.85 9.95
C ILE A 255 -11.07 22.37 10.07
N GLU A 256 -9.80 22.81 10.12
CA GLU A 256 -9.42 24.21 10.17
C GLU A 256 -9.61 24.97 8.84
N HIS A 257 -9.61 24.30 7.69
CA HIS A 257 -9.96 24.93 6.40
C HIS A 257 -11.48 25.03 6.17
N GLY A 258 -12.28 24.23 6.88
CA GLY A 258 -13.75 24.33 6.85
C GLY A 258 -14.31 25.49 7.66
N ALA A 259 -13.59 25.97 8.67
CA ALA A 259 -14.02 27.09 9.52
C ALA A 259 -13.81 28.47 8.87
N ALA A 260 -12.88 28.59 7.90
CA ALA A 260 -12.57 29.86 7.25
C ALA A 260 -13.61 30.32 6.21
N ASN A 261 -14.50 29.42 5.76
CA ASN A 261 -15.51 29.71 4.73
C ASN A 261 -16.96 29.56 5.23
N ALA A 262 -17.19 29.48 6.55
CA ALA A 262 -18.54 29.56 7.08
C ALA A 262 -19.04 31.01 7.01
N PRO A 263 -20.17 31.31 6.33
CA PRO A 263 -20.76 32.64 6.38
C PRO A 263 -21.12 32.95 7.83
N SER A 264 -20.71 34.14 8.28
CA SER A 264 -20.93 34.66 9.62
C SER A 264 -22.43 34.88 9.87
N HIS A 265 -23.14 33.81 10.24
CA HIS A 265 -24.47 33.91 10.81
C HIS A 265 -24.45 33.53 12.28
N GLY A 266 -24.55 34.56 13.13
CA GLY A 266 -25.23 34.53 14.43
C GLY A 266 -24.60 33.67 15.52
N SER A 267 -24.27 34.32 16.64
CA SER A 267 -23.81 33.69 17.87
C SER A 267 -24.60 32.42 18.24
N SER A 268 -23.93 31.28 18.30
CA SER A 268 -24.36 30.17 19.14
C SER A 268 -23.26 29.90 20.17
N THR A 269 -23.62 30.16 21.41
CA THR A 269 -22.82 29.97 22.61
C THR A 269 -22.41 28.49 22.72
N PHE A 270 -21.11 28.21 22.74
CA PHE A 270 -20.60 26.87 23.02
C PHE A 270 -20.94 26.48 24.46
N VAL A 271 -21.85 25.49 24.62
CA VAL A 271 -22.06 24.79 25.89
C VAL A 271 -21.00 23.70 25.97
N GLY A 272 -19.93 23.98 26.73
CA GLY A 272 -18.93 22.97 27.05
C GLY A 272 -19.50 21.95 28.04
N GLU A 273 -19.80 20.74 27.57
CA GLU A 273 -20.05 19.60 28.47
C GLU A 273 -18.72 19.05 28.98
N THR A 274 -18.13 19.71 29.98
CA THR A 274 -17.16 19.08 30.88
C THR A 274 -17.92 18.43 32.03
N ARG A 275 -18.46 17.22 31.80
CA ARG A 275 -18.99 16.41 32.89
C ARG A 275 -17.84 15.77 33.67
N VAL A 276 -17.32 16.49 34.66
CA VAL A 276 -16.37 15.96 35.65
C VAL A 276 -17.14 15.02 36.58
N LEU A 277 -16.74 13.74 36.59
CA LEU A 277 -17.23 12.75 37.52
C LEU A 277 -16.72 13.07 38.93
N GLY A 278 -17.63 13.44 39.83
CA GLY A 278 -17.44 13.29 41.27
C GLY A 278 -17.31 14.58 42.06
N THR A 279 -18.43 15.12 42.51
CA THR A 279 -18.58 15.68 43.86
C THR A 279 -20.06 15.57 44.26
N ARG A 280 -20.34 14.90 45.39
CA ARG A 280 -21.67 14.84 46.02
C ARG A 280 -21.99 16.22 46.57
N GLU A 281 -23.08 16.82 46.16
CA GLU A 281 -23.65 17.97 46.88
C GLU A 281 -24.62 17.47 47.95
N SER A 282 -24.23 17.71 49.19
CA SER A 282 -25.07 17.70 50.37
C SER A 282 -25.89 18.99 50.44
N THR A 283 -27.22 18.84 50.52
CA THR A 283 -28.21 19.66 51.29
C THR A 283 -28.00 21.18 51.40
N VAL A 284 -29.01 21.97 51.00
CA VAL A 284 -30.13 22.41 51.88
C VAL A 284 -31.41 22.51 51.04
#